data_AF-A0A1D2QGQ4-F1
#
_entry.id   AF-A0A1D2QGQ4-F1
#
_cell.length_a   1.000
_cell.length_b   1.000
_cell.length_c   1.000
_cell.angle_alpha   90.00
_cell.angle_beta   90.00
_cell.angle_gamma   90.00
#
_symmetry.space_group_name_H-M   'P 1'
#
loop_
_entity.id
_entity.type
_entity.pdbx_description
1 polymer ?
#
loop_
_entity_poly.entity_id
_entity_poly.type
_entity_poly.pdbx_seq_one_letter_code
_entity_poly.pdbx_strand_id
1 'polypeptide(L)'
;MRRRALLGAVGTSVTAGCLGDVLHLSRGEPRFSIENDPVPADFPATLSARLLSDETAAHPPRIRIDFEYTGDEPRTVRFNYPGPFADTLAAGPDGSKLVLEYEAETGSRHDGCWWATPSTGRGATEHRRFSSGDEVHVEWEVLTHEESDTCYPSGRYRFVDRYYVDGGTYEWGFRLRIR
;
A
#
# COMPACT_ATOMS: atom_id res chain seq x y z
N MET A 1 -87.29 -10.59 -8.02
CA MET A 1 -87.21 -9.36 -8.84
C MET A 1 -85.87 -8.66 -8.56
N ARG A 2 -85.20 -8.14 -9.61
CA ARG A 2 -84.11 -7.13 -9.64
C ARG A 2 -82.77 -7.52 -8.96
N ARG A 3 -81.68 -7.83 -9.68
CA ARG A 3 -80.78 -7.06 -10.60
C ARG A 3 -79.59 -6.37 -9.90
N ARG A 4 -78.38 -6.90 -10.20
CA ARG A 4 -77.05 -6.27 -10.52
C ARG A 4 -76.44 -5.24 -9.54
N ALA A 5 -75.25 -5.53 -8.97
CA ALA A 5 -73.87 -5.05 -9.33
C ALA A 5 -73.57 -3.63 -8.76
N LEU A 6 -72.41 -3.22 -8.21
CA LEU A 6 -70.99 -3.40 -8.55
C LEU A 6 -70.06 -3.09 -7.35
N LEU A 7 -68.86 -3.67 -7.39
CA LEU A 7 -67.52 -3.28 -6.90
C LEU A 7 -67.33 -2.28 -5.73
N GLY A 8 -66.50 -2.73 -4.79
CA GLY A 8 -65.54 -1.89 -4.06
C GLY A 8 -64.35 -2.75 -3.64
N ALA A 9 -63.27 -2.72 -4.42
CA ALA A 9 -62.01 -3.37 -4.09
C ALA A 9 -61.12 -2.39 -3.32
N VAL A 10 -60.63 -2.79 -2.15
CA VAL A 10 -59.38 -2.24 -1.58
C VAL A 10 -58.59 -3.44 -1.08
N GLY A 11 -57.60 -3.83 -1.87
CA GLY A 11 -56.53 -4.72 -1.43
C GLY A 11 -55.47 -3.89 -0.73
N THR A 12 -55.06 -4.32 0.46
CA THR A 12 -53.79 -3.94 1.06
C THR A 12 -53.14 -5.21 1.58
N SER A 13 -52.08 -5.63 0.91
CA SER A 13 -51.28 -6.79 1.25
C SER A 13 -49.85 -6.34 1.56
N VAL A 14 -49.37 -6.82 2.72
CA VAL A 14 -47.98 -7.04 3.18
C VAL A 14 -47.06 -5.80 3.22
N THR A 15 -46.16 -5.61 4.18
CA THR A 15 -45.08 -6.52 4.60
C THR A 15 -44.58 -6.15 6.00
N ALA A 16 -44.32 -7.18 6.83
CA ALA A 16 -43.46 -7.06 8.00
C ALA A 16 -42.07 -6.59 7.54
N GLY A 17 -41.72 -5.35 7.89
CA GLY A 17 -40.39 -4.80 7.66
C GLY A 17 -39.43 -5.34 8.70
N CYS A 18 -38.48 -6.15 8.26
CA CYS A 18 -37.30 -6.48 9.04
C CYS A 18 -36.56 -5.19 9.41
N LEU A 19 -36.53 -4.87 10.70
CA LEU A 19 -35.57 -3.91 11.28
C LEU A 19 -34.20 -4.58 11.22
N GLY A 20 -33.50 -4.40 10.11
CA GLY A 20 -32.22 -5.02 9.88
C GLY A 20 -31.39 -4.20 8.91
N ASP A 21 -31.23 -2.90 9.18
CA ASP A 21 -30.06 -2.15 8.71
C ASP A 21 -30.00 -0.78 9.39
N VAL A 22 -29.53 -0.77 10.63
CA VAL A 22 -29.02 0.45 11.25
C VAL A 22 -27.67 0.06 11.83
N LEU A 23 -26.62 0.37 11.07
CA LEU A 23 -25.23 0.67 11.48
C LEU A 23 -24.23 0.40 10.32
N HIS A 24 -24.51 0.93 9.13
CA HIS A 24 -23.41 1.33 8.24
C HIS A 24 -22.85 2.66 8.74
N LEU A 25 -22.08 2.57 9.84
CA LEU A 25 -21.11 3.61 10.17
C LEU A 25 -20.25 3.83 8.93
N SER A 26 -20.34 5.03 8.35
CA SER A 26 -19.45 5.50 7.31
C SER A 26 -18.01 5.39 7.80
N ARG A 27 -17.32 4.29 7.47
CA ARG A 27 -15.86 4.29 7.45
C ARG A 27 -15.49 5.33 6.40
N GLY A 28 -15.00 6.48 6.84
CA GLY A 28 -14.40 7.46 5.93
C GLY A 28 -13.35 6.80 5.05
N GLU A 29 -13.08 7.37 3.88
CA GLU A 29 -12.00 6.88 3.03
C GLU A 29 -10.69 6.82 3.84
N PRO A 30 -9.87 5.77 3.70
CA PRO A 30 -8.61 5.68 4.42
C PRO A 30 -7.69 6.83 4.00
N ARG A 31 -6.99 7.41 4.99
CA ARG A 31 -6.02 8.50 4.79
C ARG A 31 -4.90 8.06 3.85
N PHE A 32 -4.42 6.83 4.01
CA PHE A 32 -3.38 6.23 3.20
C PHE A 32 -3.96 5.19 2.24
N SER A 33 -3.45 5.15 1.01
CA SER A 33 -3.80 4.11 0.03
C SER A 33 -2.64 3.83 -0.90
N ILE A 34 -2.51 2.57 -1.35
CA ILE A 34 -1.43 2.14 -2.24
C ILE A 34 -2.00 1.75 -3.59
N GLU A 35 -1.31 2.18 -4.66
CA GLU A 35 -1.52 1.78 -6.04
C GLU A 35 -0.22 1.16 -6.58
N ASN A 36 -0.25 -0.10 -6.98
CA ASN A 36 0.92 -0.81 -7.51
C ASN A 36 1.17 -0.43 -8.97
N ASP A 37 2.42 -0.17 -9.34
CA ASP A 37 2.78 -0.10 -10.76
C ASP A 37 2.66 -1.49 -11.41
N PRO A 38 2.35 -1.56 -12.72
CA PRO A 38 2.41 -2.82 -13.43
C PRO A 38 3.82 -3.41 -13.38
N VAL A 39 3.91 -4.72 -13.15
CA VAL A 39 5.17 -5.44 -13.20
C VAL A 39 5.70 -5.45 -14.65
N PRO A 40 7.00 -5.21 -14.90
CA PRO A 40 7.58 -5.28 -16.25
C PRO A 40 7.37 -6.65 -16.90
N ALA A 41 7.01 -6.68 -18.19
CA ALA A 41 6.53 -7.88 -18.90
C ALA A 41 7.50 -9.09 -18.90
N ASP A 42 8.80 -8.84 -18.77
CA ASP A 42 9.85 -9.89 -18.78
C ASP A 42 10.49 -10.12 -17.39
N PHE A 43 9.97 -9.47 -16.35
CA PHE A 43 10.47 -9.68 -15.00
C PHE A 43 9.92 -11.00 -14.43
N PRO A 44 10.77 -11.94 -13.95
CA PRO A 44 10.34 -13.29 -13.61
C PRO A 44 9.74 -13.42 -12.20
N ALA A 45 8.95 -12.43 -11.77
CA ALA A 45 8.32 -12.41 -10.47
C ALA A 45 7.09 -11.51 -10.46
N THR A 46 6.16 -11.77 -9.54
CA THR A 46 5.16 -10.77 -9.16
C THR A 46 5.70 -9.87 -8.06
N LEU A 47 5.24 -8.63 -8.05
CA LEU A 47 5.57 -7.63 -7.04
C LEU A 47 4.29 -6.93 -6.60
N SER A 48 4.13 -6.75 -5.29
CA SER A 48 3.01 -5.97 -4.76
C SER A 48 3.38 -5.29 -3.44
N ALA A 49 2.85 -4.09 -3.26
CA ALA A 49 2.86 -3.34 -2.02
C ALA A 49 1.43 -3.22 -1.47
N ARG A 50 1.30 -3.31 -0.15
CA ARG A 50 0.02 -3.14 0.57
C ARG A 50 0.22 -2.45 1.90
N LEU A 51 -0.79 -1.70 2.32
CA LEU A 51 -0.85 -1.08 3.64
C LEU A 51 -1.20 -2.19 4.66
N LEU A 52 -0.37 -2.32 5.70
CA LEU A 52 -0.62 -3.21 6.83
C LEU A 52 -1.40 -2.50 7.95
N SER A 53 -1.03 -1.25 8.22
CA SER A 53 -1.68 -0.42 9.25
C SER A 53 -1.55 1.06 8.92
N ASP A 54 -2.55 1.83 9.33
CA ASP A 54 -2.51 3.30 9.32
C ASP A 54 -1.59 3.87 10.40
N GLU A 55 -1.36 5.19 10.35
CA GLU A 55 -0.66 5.95 11.38
C GLU A 55 -1.40 5.91 12.72
N THR A 56 -0.65 5.77 13.82
CA THR A 56 -1.17 5.97 15.18
C THR A 56 -0.21 6.80 16.04
N ALA A 57 -0.63 7.01 17.29
CA ALA A 57 0.22 7.60 18.31
C ALA A 57 1.44 6.73 18.69
N ALA A 58 1.39 5.43 18.41
CA ALA A 58 2.38 4.46 18.85
C ALA A 58 3.29 3.98 17.71
N HIS A 59 2.82 4.03 16.46
CA HIS A 59 3.60 3.63 15.29
C HIS A 59 3.22 4.47 14.05
N PRO A 60 4.13 4.62 13.08
CA PRO A 60 3.81 5.17 11.76
C PRO A 60 2.92 4.21 10.93
N PRO A 61 2.43 4.62 9.75
CA PRO A 61 1.88 3.70 8.78
C PRO A 61 2.90 2.62 8.42
N ARG A 62 2.44 1.39 8.29
CA ARG A 62 3.27 0.24 7.93
C ARG A 62 2.82 -0.31 6.60
N ILE A 63 3.77 -0.59 5.72
CA ILE A 63 3.54 -1.20 4.41
C ILE A 63 4.31 -2.51 4.33
N ARG A 64 3.82 -3.42 3.50
CA ARG A 64 4.51 -4.65 3.16
C ARG A 64 4.68 -4.75 1.66
N ILE A 65 5.86 -5.18 1.26
CA ILE A 65 6.21 -5.44 -0.13
C ILE A 65 6.49 -6.93 -0.26
N ASP A 66 5.71 -7.58 -1.11
CA ASP A 66 5.75 -9.01 -1.38
C ASP A 66 6.35 -9.23 -2.77
N PHE A 67 7.30 -10.17 -2.85
CA PHE A 67 7.93 -10.67 -4.07
C PHE A 67 7.69 -12.17 -4.15
N GLU A 68 7.17 -12.65 -5.27
CA GLU A 68 6.98 -14.07 -5.55
C GLU A 68 7.65 -14.40 -6.89
N TYR A 69 8.60 -15.32 -6.88
CA TYR A 69 9.29 -15.73 -8.10
C TYR A 69 8.39 -16.64 -8.95
N THR A 70 8.14 -16.24 -10.19
CA THR A 70 7.24 -16.94 -11.13
C THR A 70 7.96 -17.54 -12.33
N GLY A 71 9.29 -17.50 -12.35
CA GLY A 71 10.07 -18.13 -13.42
C GLY A 71 10.10 -19.65 -13.29
N ASP A 72 10.09 -20.35 -14.42
CA ASP A 72 10.09 -21.82 -14.45
C ASP A 72 11.45 -22.42 -14.01
N GLU A 73 12.54 -21.69 -14.21
CA GLU A 73 13.91 -22.13 -13.92
C GLU A 73 14.50 -21.32 -12.77
N PRO A 74 15.35 -21.90 -11.90
CA PRO A 74 15.92 -21.14 -10.80
C PRO A 74 16.92 -20.06 -11.26
N ARG A 75 16.68 -18.80 -10.84
CA ARG A 75 17.50 -17.63 -11.21
C ARG A 75 18.00 -16.89 -9.99
N THR A 76 19.10 -16.18 -10.15
CA THR A 76 19.61 -15.25 -9.12
C THR A 76 19.08 -13.86 -9.42
N VAL A 77 18.34 -13.30 -8.47
CA VAL A 77 17.87 -11.92 -8.50
C VAL A 77 18.74 -11.09 -7.57
N ARG A 78 19.17 -9.93 -8.07
CA ARG A 78 19.86 -8.92 -7.28
C ARG A 78 18.95 -7.72 -7.06
N PHE A 79 18.82 -7.30 -5.81
CA PHE A 79 18.06 -6.13 -5.38
C PHE A 79 18.90 -5.30 -4.40
N ASN A 80 18.49 -4.06 -4.17
CA ASN A 80 19.07 -3.25 -3.10
C ASN A 80 18.69 -3.84 -1.73
N TYR A 81 19.59 -3.75 -0.76
CA TYR A 81 19.35 -4.24 0.58
C TYR A 81 18.69 -3.17 1.45
N PRO A 82 17.67 -3.51 2.26
CA PRO A 82 17.01 -4.82 2.42
C PRO A 82 16.11 -5.21 1.24
N GLY A 83 16.14 -6.49 0.85
CA GLY A 83 15.21 -7.01 -0.16
C GLY A 83 13.85 -7.39 0.38
N PRO A 84 12.83 -7.51 -0.49
CA PRO A 84 12.89 -7.35 -1.96
C PRO A 84 12.75 -5.90 -2.46
N PHE A 85 12.77 -4.90 -1.59
CA PHE A 85 12.62 -3.50 -1.99
C PHE A 85 13.25 -2.63 -0.91
N ALA A 86 14.29 -1.87 -1.25
CA ALA A 86 15.09 -1.16 -0.26
C ALA A 86 14.37 0.05 0.36
N ASP A 87 14.96 0.56 1.45
CA ASP A 87 14.64 1.87 1.98
C ASP A 87 14.84 2.92 0.88
N THR A 88 13.86 3.81 0.72
CA THR A 88 13.87 4.76 -0.39
C THR A 88 13.09 6.02 -0.04
N LEU A 89 13.44 7.09 -0.74
CA LEU A 89 12.85 8.41 -0.65
C LEU A 89 11.86 8.58 -1.80
N ALA A 90 10.62 8.97 -1.50
CA ALA A 90 9.69 9.44 -2.51
C ALA A 90 9.49 10.94 -2.38
N ALA A 91 9.57 11.67 -3.49
CA ALA A 91 9.21 13.08 -3.57
C ALA A 91 7.75 13.23 -4.02
N GLY A 92 7.02 14.11 -3.35
CA GLY A 92 5.71 14.60 -3.73
C GLY A 92 5.80 15.73 -4.76
N PRO A 93 4.65 16.11 -5.36
CA PRO A 93 4.60 17.12 -6.42
C PRO A 93 4.94 18.54 -5.97
N ASP A 94 4.85 18.82 -4.67
CA ASP A 94 5.12 20.10 -4.00
C ASP A 94 6.52 20.17 -3.38
N GLY A 95 7.37 19.16 -3.62
CA GLY A 95 8.69 19.05 -3.01
C GLY A 95 8.71 18.41 -1.62
N SER A 96 7.55 18.07 -1.05
CA SER A 96 7.47 17.23 0.15
C SER A 96 8.08 15.86 -0.09
N LYS A 97 8.51 15.19 0.98
CA LYS A 97 9.21 13.92 0.86
C LYS A 97 8.74 12.93 1.92
N LEU A 98 8.69 11.66 1.54
CA LEU A 98 8.44 10.53 2.44
C LEU A 98 9.60 9.54 2.37
N VAL A 99 9.86 8.87 3.49
CA VAL A 99 10.93 7.88 3.66
C VAL A 99 10.31 6.55 4.02
N LEU A 100 10.82 5.46 3.43
CA LEU A 100 10.61 4.11 3.93
C LEU A 100 11.76 3.74 4.87
N GLU A 101 11.44 3.32 6.08
CA GLU A 101 12.41 2.94 7.11
C GLU A 101 12.05 1.60 7.73
N TYR A 102 13.03 0.73 7.99
CA TYR A 102 12.76 -0.67 8.37
C TYR A 102 12.07 -0.73 9.73
N GLU A 103 12.48 0.18 10.63
CA GLU A 103 11.89 0.46 11.94
C GLU A 103 12.20 1.91 12.27
N ALA A 104 11.20 2.69 12.70
CA ALA A 104 11.41 4.06 13.14
C ALA A 104 12.34 4.12 14.35
N GLU A 105 13.33 5.01 14.28
CA GLU A 105 14.29 5.21 15.36
C GLU A 105 13.64 5.80 16.63
N THR A 106 14.31 5.61 17.76
CA THR A 106 13.90 6.29 19.01
C THR A 106 14.03 7.80 18.82
N GLY A 107 12.92 8.51 18.94
CA GLY A 107 12.87 9.97 18.75
C GLY A 107 12.31 10.41 17.40
N SER A 108 12.06 9.48 16.46
CA SER A 108 11.38 9.79 15.19
C SER A 108 9.98 10.37 15.39
N ARG A 109 9.37 10.14 16.56
CA ARG A 109 8.10 10.78 16.93
C ARG A 109 8.32 12.09 17.67
N HIS A 110 8.02 13.21 17.03
CA HIS A 110 7.94 14.52 17.69
C HIS A 110 6.92 15.42 16.99
N ASP A 111 6.44 16.43 17.73
CA ASP A 111 5.43 17.38 17.26
C ASP A 111 4.15 16.73 16.70
N GLY A 112 3.81 15.56 17.24
CA GLY A 112 2.63 14.79 16.85
C GLY A 112 2.76 13.99 15.56
N CYS A 113 3.94 13.93 14.95
CA CYS A 113 4.19 13.24 13.69
C CYS A 113 5.36 12.26 13.77
N TRP A 114 5.52 11.44 12.74
CA TRP A 114 6.66 10.57 12.53
C TRP A 114 7.56 11.14 11.45
N TRP A 115 8.80 11.41 11.84
CA TRP A 115 9.82 12.06 11.03
C TRP A 115 11.05 11.17 10.88
N ALA A 116 11.70 11.27 9.73
CA ALA A 116 13.00 10.69 9.49
C ALA A 116 13.88 11.65 8.70
N THR A 117 15.15 11.69 9.04
CA THR A 117 16.21 12.02 8.09
C THR A 117 16.45 10.74 7.29
N PRO A 118 16.59 10.79 5.95
CA PRO A 118 16.80 9.58 5.18
C PRO A 118 18.12 8.94 5.63
N SER A 119 18.08 7.66 5.98
CA SER A 119 19.29 6.87 6.03
C SER A 119 19.91 6.93 4.64
N THR A 120 21.03 7.65 4.48
CA THR A 120 21.74 7.65 3.20
C THR A 120 22.04 6.19 2.86
N GLY A 121 21.44 5.76 1.73
CA GLY A 121 21.19 4.37 1.40
C GLY A 121 22.32 3.44 1.79
N ARG A 122 21.96 2.31 2.38
CA ARG A 122 22.93 1.30 2.85
C ARG A 122 23.85 0.80 1.74
N GLY A 123 23.62 1.16 0.46
CA GLY A 123 24.52 0.98 -0.69
C GLY A 123 24.85 -0.48 -0.99
N ALA A 124 24.32 -1.38 -0.16
CA ALA A 124 24.51 -2.79 -0.20
C ALA A 124 23.48 -3.38 -1.15
N THR A 125 23.91 -4.43 -1.82
CA THR A 125 23.07 -5.20 -2.72
C THR A 125 22.99 -6.61 -2.16
N GLU A 126 21.79 -7.17 -2.14
CA GLU A 126 21.58 -8.55 -1.79
C GLU A 126 21.37 -9.38 -3.07
N HIS A 127 21.91 -10.59 -3.07
CA HIS A 127 21.78 -11.55 -4.15
C HIS A 127 21.10 -12.78 -3.58
N ARG A 128 19.98 -13.17 -4.18
CA ARG A 128 19.23 -14.34 -3.75
C ARG A 128 18.86 -15.21 -4.94
N ARG A 129 19.10 -16.50 -4.79
CA ARG A 129 18.67 -17.51 -5.77
C ARG A 129 17.26 -17.94 -5.41
N PHE A 130 16.35 -17.86 -6.38
CA PHE A 130 14.95 -18.25 -6.25
C PHE A 130 14.65 -19.44 -7.16
N SER A 131 13.79 -20.32 -6.67
CA SER A 131 13.10 -21.37 -7.40
C SER A 131 11.64 -20.96 -7.62
N SER A 132 10.95 -21.59 -8.57
CA SER A 132 9.53 -21.31 -8.84
C SER A 132 8.69 -21.38 -7.56
N GLY A 133 7.94 -20.32 -7.27
CA GLY A 133 7.08 -20.20 -6.09
C GLY A 133 7.81 -19.77 -4.81
N ASP A 134 9.11 -19.50 -4.85
CA ASP A 134 9.80 -18.91 -3.70
C ASP A 134 9.30 -17.49 -3.46
N GLU A 135 8.94 -17.20 -2.21
CA GLU A 135 8.45 -15.90 -1.76
C GLU A 135 9.45 -15.23 -0.80
N VAL A 136 9.54 -13.91 -0.89
CA VAL A 136 10.19 -13.07 0.12
C VAL A 136 9.39 -11.78 0.29
N HIS A 137 9.43 -11.20 1.49
CA HIS A 137 8.79 -9.93 1.77
C HIS A 137 9.66 -9.07 2.66
N VAL A 138 9.35 -7.77 2.65
CA VAL A 138 9.89 -6.78 3.57
C VAL A 138 8.76 -5.88 4.05
N GLU A 139 8.86 -5.42 5.28
CA GLU A 139 7.94 -4.46 5.86
C GLU A 139 8.69 -3.15 6.09
N TRP A 140 8.01 -2.05 5.80
CA TRP A 140 8.55 -0.70 5.92
C TRP A 140 7.57 0.17 6.69
N GLU A 141 8.14 1.06 7.48
CA GLU A 141 7.44 2.17 8.09
C GLU A 141 7.55 3.39 7.17
N VAL A 142 6.44 4.10 6.98
CA VAL A 142 6.40 5.31 6.16
C VAL A 142 6.55 6.51 7.08
N LEU A 143 7.60 7.32 6.93
CA LEU A 143 7.82 8.51 7.74
C LEU A 143 7.84 9.76 6.87
N THR A 144 7.52 10.91 7.48
CA THR A 144 7.67 12.20 6.83
C THR A 144 9.14 12.59 6.85
N HIS A 145 9.68 13.08 5.73
CA HIS A 145 11.05 13.56 5.71
C HIS A 145 11.18 14.88 6.50
N GLU A 146 12.26 15.07 7.25
CA GLU A 146 12.49 16.26 8.10
C GLU A 146 12.44 17.60 7.35
N GLU A 147 12.85 17.63 6.08
CA GLU A 147 12.74 18.83 5.21
C GLU A 147 11.31 19.14 4.76
N SER A 148 10.30 18.34 5.11
CA SER A 148 8.91 18.64 4.76
C SER A 148 8.31 19.60 5.79
N ASP A 149 7.57 20.60 5.31
CA ASP A 149 6.99 21.64 6.19
C ASP A 149 5.83 21.15 7.06
N THR A 150 5.19 20.03 6.69
CA THR A 150 3.99 19.52 7.38
C THR A 150 4.00 18.00 7.48
N CYS A 151 3.29 17.48 8.48
CA CYS A 151 3.18 16.05 8.75
C CYS A 151 2.36 15.32 7.69
N TYR A 152 2.97 14.37 6.98
CA TYR A 152 2.36 13.60 5.89
C TYR A 152 1.49 14.47 4.97
N PRO A 153 2.10 15.36 4.16
CA PRO A 153 1.36 16.24 3.28
C PRO A 153 0.48 15.43 2.32
N SER A 154 -0.72 15.93 2.04
CA SER A 154 -1.62 15.26 1.10
C SER A 154 -1.01 15.27 -0.30
N GLY A 155 -1.03 14.13 -0.99
CA GLY A 155 -0.30 14.00 -2.25
C GLY A 155 -0.22 12.58 -2.78
N ARG A 156 0.58 12.44 -3.84
CA ARG A 156 0.94 11.14 -4.44
C ARG A 156 2.46 11.03 -4.45
N TYR A 157 2.97 10.00 -3.80
CA TYR A 157 4.39 9.74 -3.61
C TYR A 157 4.73 8.43 -4.30
N ARG A 158 5.70 8.44 -5.21
CA ARG A 158 6.12 7.23 -5.94
C ARG A 158 7.43 6.72 -5.38
N PHE A 159 7.41 5.49 -4.89
CA PHE A 159 8.59 4.73 -4.50
C PHE A 159 8.99 3.81 -5.65
N VAL A 160 10.28 3.75 -5.97
CA VAL A 160 10.81 2.92 -7.07
C VAL A 160 12.11 2.25 -6.61
N ASP A 161 12.26 0.99 -6.99
CA ASP A 161 13.50 0.23 -6.82
C ASP A 161 13.92 -0.48 -8.12
N ARG A 162 15.19 -0.89 -8.18
CA ARG A 162 15.82 -1.56 -9.32
C ARG A 162 16.18 -3.01 -9.00
N TYR A 163 15.85 -3.89 -9.94
CA TYR A 163 16.10 -5.32 -9.89
C TYR A 163 16.99 -5.74 -11.05
N TYR A 164 17.85 -6.73 -10.82
CA TYR A 164 18.75 -7.25 -11.86
C TYR A 164 18.66 -8.77 -11.92
N VAL A 165 18.38 -9.30 -13.12
CA VAL A 165 18.22 -10.74 -13.38
C VAL A 165 18.80 -11.05 -14.76
N ASP A 166 19.70 -12.03 -14.85
CA ASP A 166 20.33 -12.50 -16.10
C ASP A 166 20.92 -11.38 -16.97
N GLY A 167 21.51 -10.35 -16.34
CA GLY A 167 22.06 -9.18 -17.03
C GLY A 167 21.01 -8.14 -17.47
N GLY A 168 19.71 -8.44 -17.33
CA GLY A 168 18.62 -7.48 -17.47
C GLY A 168 18.51 -6.58 -16.24
N THR A 169 18.01 -5.35 -16.46
CA THR A 169 17.67 -4.39 -15.40
C THR A 169 16.19 -4.05 -15.51
N TYR A 170 15.50 -4.13 -14.37
CA TYR A 170 14.06 -3.90 -14.28
C TYR A 170 13.79 -2.87 -13.18
N GLU A 171 12.81 -2.00 -13.40
CA GLU A 171 12.34 -1.03 -12.42
C GLU A 171 10.89 -1.31 -12.09
N TRP A 172 10.59 -1.31 -10.79
CA TRP A 172 9.23 -1.43 -10.30
C TRP A 172 9.02 -0.55 -9.08
N GLY A 173 7.78 -0.18 -8.83
CA GLY A 173 7.41 0.70 -7.74
C GLY A 173 5.93 0.66 -7.41
N PHE A 174 5.56 1.54 -6.49
CA PHE A 174 4.17 1.77 -6.11
C PHE A 174 3.97 3.24 -5.77
N ARG A 175 2.71 3.67 -5.77
CA ARG A 175 2.32 5.01 -5.34
C ARG A 175 1.58 4.94 -4.02
N LEU A 176 2.06 5.69 -3.03
CA LEU A 176 1.31 5.99 -1.83
C LEU A 176 0.53 7.29 -2.05
N ARG A 177 -0.77 7.25 -1.83
CA ARG A 177 -1.64 8.43 -1.83
C ARG A 177 -2.05 8.77 -0.41
N ILE A 178 -1.89 10.04 -0.05
CA ILE A 178 -2.29 10.63 1.22
C ILE A 178 -3.41 11.64 0.94
N ARG A 179 -4.52 11.53 1.67
CA ARG A 179 -5.69 12.41 1.57
C ARG A 179 -5.72 13.41 2.71
#